data_AF-A0A538EKJ2-F1
#
_entry.id   AF-A0A538EKJ2-F1
#
_cell.length_a   1.000
_cell.length_b   1.000
_cell.length_c   1.000
_cell.angle_alpha   90.00
_cell.angle_beta   90.00
_cell.angle_gamma   90.00
#
_symmetry.space_group_name_H-M   'P 1'
#
loop_
_entity.id
_entity.type
_entity.pdbx_description
1 polymer ?
#
loop_
_entity_poly.entity_id
_entity_poly.type
_entity_poly.pdbx_seq_one_letter_code
_entity_poly.pdbx_strand_id
1 'polypeptide(L)' 'MLREEMLQVSGVRCERCVLRLAKVLEGHAGLEAANANLMGQVSLTWDDELTSREALLEAMALGGFRPLDPDLDPARSPA' A
#
# COMPACT_ATOMS: atom_id res chain seq x y z
N MET A 1 10.34 12.22 9.28
CA MET A 1 11.52 11.44 8.84
C MET A 1 11.13 10.47 7.73
N LEU A 2 12.01 10.23 6.75
CA LEU A 2 11.71 9.29 5.66
C LEU A 2 11.69 7.83 6.16
N ARG A 3 10.61 7.12 5.82
CA ARG A 3 10.39 5.69 6.01
C ARG A 3 10.26 5.02 4.66
N GLU A 4 10.66 3.75 4.62
CA GLU A 4 10.45 2.88 3.46
C GLU A 4 9.86 1.56 3.94
N GLU A 5 8.88 1.05 3.21
CA GLU A 5 8.28 -0.26 3.47
C GLU A 5 7.92 -0.95 2.16
N MET A 6 8.07 -2.27 2.16
CA MET A 6 7.59 -3.13 1.09
C MET A 6 6.54 -4.08 1.66
N LEU A 7 5.36 -4.08 1.05
CA LEU A 7 4.24 -4.90 1.49
C LEU A 7 3.54 -5.56 0.30
N GLN A 8 2.86 -6.66 0.59
CA GLN A 8 2.06 -7.36 -0.40
C GLN A 8 0.60 -6.93 -0.29
N VAL A 9 -0.05 -6.63 -1.41
CA VAL A 9 -1.46 -6.26 -1.45
C VAL A 9 -2.27 -7.20 -2.32
N SER A 10 -3.53 -7.38 -1.93
CA SER A 10 -4.58 -7.94 -2.77
C SER A 10 -5.15 -6.88 -3.72
N GLY A 11 -5.97 -7.32 -4.70
CA GLY A 11 -6.67 -6.42 -5.63
C GLY A 11 -5.89 -6.07 -6.91
N VAL A 12 -4.59 -6.33 -6.94
CA VAL A 12 -3.78 -6.25 -8.17
C VAL A 12 -3.94 -7.55 -8.96
N ARG A 13 -4.61 -7.48 -10.13
CA ARG A 13 -4.86 -8.63 -11.02
C ARG A 13 -4.52 -8.39 -12.48
N CYS A 14 -4.22 -7.14 -12.85
CA CYS A 14 -3.85 -6.74 -14.20
C CYS A 14 -3.13 -5.40 -14.15
N GLU A 15 -2.55 -4.98 -15.27
CA GLU A 15 -1.84 -3.69 -15.41
C GLU A 15 -2.74 -2.49 -15.06
N ARG A 16 -4.04 -2.57 -15.40
CA ARG A 16 -5.01 -1.51 -15.05
C ARG A 16 -5.22 -1.39 -13.54
N CYS A 17 -5.07 -2.47 -12.77
CA CYS A 17 -5.12 -2.39 -11.31
C CYS A 17 -3.89 -1.66 -10.76
N VAL A 18 -2.71 -1.87 -11.33
CA VAL A 18 -1.48 -1.16 -10.94
C VAL A 18 -1.63 0.34 -11.19
N LEU A 19 -2.12 0.72 -12.38
CA LEU A 19 -2.39 2.13 -12.70
C LEU A 19 -3.42 2.76 -11.76
N ARG A 20 -4.46 2.01 -11.37
CA ARG A 20 -5.46 2.50 -10.41
C ARG A 20 -4.84 2.70 -9.01
N LEU A 21 -4.03 1.76 -8.53
CA LEU A 21 -3.32 1.90 -7.26
C LEU A 21 -2.45 3.18 -7.26
N ALA A 22 -1.68 3.41 -8.33
CA ALA A 22 -0.89 4.62 -8.48
C ALA A 22 -1.77 5.88 -8.42
N LYS A 23 -2.93 5.87 -9.08
CA LYS A 23 -3.90 6.99 -9.05
C LYS A 23 -4.55 7.21 -7.68
N VAL A 24 -4.70 6.17 -6.87
CA VAL A 24 -5.24 6.29 -5.50
C VAL A 24 -4.24 6.96 -4.57
N LEU A 25 -2.94 6.72 -4.78
CA LEU A 25 -1.86 7.27 -3.98
C LEU A 25 -1.31 8.61 -4.51
N GLU A 26 -1.68 8.97 -5.74
CA GLU A 26 -1.26 10.22 -6.39
C GLU A 26 -1.73 11.43 -5.58
N GLY A 27 -0.78 12.27 -5.16
CA GLY A 27 -1.07 13.47 -4.38
C GLY A 27 -1.34 13.23 -2.90
N HIS A 28 -1.11 12.01 -2.38
CA HIS A 28 -1.18 11.75 -0.94
C HIS A 28 -0.10 12.55 -0.20
N ALA A 29 -0.51 13.33 0.80
CA ALA A 29 0.41 14.18 1.54
C ALA A 29 1.47 13.34 2.27
N GLY A 30 2.74 13.72 2.15
CA GLY A 30 3.86 13.01 2.77
C GLY A 30 4.28 11.71 2.07
N LEU A 31 3.62 11.28 0.99
CA LEU A 31 4.08 10.17 0.18
C LEU A 31 5.09 10.65 -0.87
N GLU A 32 6.32 10.16 -0.78
CA GLU A 32 7.42 10.54 -1.66
C GLU A 32 7.52 9.62 -2.89
N ALA A 33 7.33 8.32 -2.68
CA ALA A 33 7.34 7.34 -3.77
C ALA A 33 6.41 6.16 -3.48
N ALA A 34 5.74 5.68 -4.53
CA ALA A 34 5.00 4.43 -4.50
C ALA A 34 5.22 3.66 -5.81
N ASN A 35 5.74 2.44 -5.70
CA ASN A 35 5.94 1.56 -6.85
C ASN A 35 5.20 0.25 -6.61
N ALA A 36 4.52 -0.24 -7.64
CA ALA A 36 3.81 -1.51 -7.57
C ALA A 36 4.05 -2.34 -8.82
N ASN A 37 4.01 -3.66 -8.66
CA ASN A 37 4.14 -4.60 -9.77
C ASN A 37 2.90 -5.50 -9.90
N LEU A 38 2.86 -6.29 -10.97
CA LEU A 38 1.74 -7.19 -11.27
C LEU A 38 1.56 -8.33 -10.26
N MET A 39 2.55 -8.59 -9.41
CA MET A 39 2.45 -9.58 -8.34
C MET A 39 1.77 -9.01 -7.08
N GLY A 40 1.42 -7.72 -7.08
CA GLY A 40 0.82 -7.05 -5.92
C GLY A 40 1.85 -6.68 -4.85
N GLN A 41 3.14 -6.66 -5.18
CA GLN A 41 4.14 -6.09 -4.29
C GLN A 41 4.16 -4.58 -4.47
N VAL A 42 4.11 -3.86 -3.36
CA VAL A 42 4.12 -2.40 -3.31
C VAL A 42 5.27 -1.95 -2.43
N SER A 43 6.14 -1.08 -2.95
CA SER A 43 7.10 -0.34 -2.15
C SER A 43 6.63 1.10 -1.98
N LEU A 44 6.69 1.58 -0.74
CA LEU A 44 6.28 2.90 -0.33
C LEU A 44 7.46 3.61 0.34
N THR A 45 7.63 4.88 0.03
CA THR A 45 8.55 5.80 0.71
C THR A 45 7.75 7.02 1.14
N TRP A 46 7.75 7.36 2.42
CA TRP A 46 6.97 8.48 2.94
C TRP A 46 7.67 9.19 4.10
N ASP A 47 7.29 10.43 4.34
CA ASP A 47 7.67 11.18 5.53
C ASP A 47 6.71 10.88 6.69
N ASP A 48 7.22 10.24 7.75
CA ASP A 48 6.44 9.87 8.94
C ASP A 48 6.02 11.04 9.84
N GLU A 49 6.50 12.25 9.55
CA GLU A 49 6.02 13.47 10.20
C GLU A 49 4.77 14.04 9.50
N LEU A 50 4.50 13.64 8.25
CA LEU A 50 3.39 14.13 7.43
C LEU A 50 2.27 13.10 7.22
N THR A 51 2.61 11.81 7.17
CA THR A 51 1.65 10.71 7.03
C THR A 51 2.11 9.48 7.81
N SER A 52 1.22 8.54 8.03
CA SER A 52 1.57 7.25 8.64
C SER A 52 1.36 6.09 7.66
N ARG A 53 1.89 4.93 8.03
CA ARG A 53 1.64 3.67 7.31
C ARG A 53 0.14 3.39 7.23
N GLU A 54 -0.59 3.54 8.33
CA GLU A 54 -2.03 3.26 8.42
C GLU A 54 -2.82 4.16 7.46
N ALA A 55 -2.49 5.45 7.38
CA ALA A 55 -3.13 6.36 6.44
C ALA A 55 -2.91 5.96 4.97
N LEU A 56 -1.73 5.46 4.62
CA LEU A 56 -1.44 4.93 3.28
C LEU A 56 -2.23 3.64 3.00
N LEU A 57 -2.32 2.75 3.99
CA LEU A 57 -3.14 1.54 3.89
C LEU A 57 -4.63 1.89 3.72
N GLU A 58 -5.14 2.88 4.44
CA GLU A 58 -6.51 3.39 4.31
C GLU A 58 -6.79 4.00 2.94
N ALA A 59 -5.85 4.77 2.39
CA ALA A 59 -5.96 5.29 1.02
C ALA A 59 -6.04 4.15 -0.01
N MET A 60 -5.11 3.19 0.05
CA MET A 60 -5.12 2.01 -0.83
C MET A 60 -6.41 1.19 -0.69
N ALA A 61 -6.90 1.06 0.53
CA ALA A 61 -8.14 0.40 0.91
C ALA A 61 -9.38 0.97 0.21
N LEU A 62 -9.47 2.31 0.09
CA LEU A 62 -10.53 2.98 -0.67
C LEU A 62 -10.48 2.63 -2.16
N GLY A 63 -9.28 2.36 -2.68
CA GLY A 63 -9.05 1.84 -4.03
C GLY A 63 -9.34 0.35 -4.21
N GLY A 64 -9.67 -0.38 -3.15
CA GLY A 64 -9.90 -1.82 -3.14
C GLY A 64 -8.62 -2.66 -3.02
N PHE A 65 -7.51 -2.06 -2.58
CA PHE A 65 -6.24 -2.74 -2.36
C PHE A 65 -5.99 -2.88 -0.86
N ARG A 66 -5.80 -4.12 -0.39
CA ARG A 66 -5.61 -4.41 1.04
C ARG A 66 -4.30 -5.15 1.26
N PRO A 67 -3.53 -4.83 2.32
CA PRO A 67 -2.34 -5.58 2.66
C PRO A 67 -2.68 -7.05 2.94
N LEU A 68 -1.78 -7.95 2.57
CA LEU A 68 -1.84 -9.40 2.79
C LEU A 68 -0.98 -9.83 3.99
N ASP A 69 -0.58 -8.88 4.83
CA ASP A 69 0.25 -9.15 6.00
C ASP A 69 -0.44 -10.15 6.94
N PRO A 70 0.22 -11.28 7.28
CA PRO A 70 -0.32 -12.23 8.25
C PRO A 70 -0.48 -11.62 9.65
N ASP A 71 0.32 -10.61 10.00
CA ASP A 71 0.21 -9.91 11.29
C ASP A 71 -0.91 -8.84 11.33
N LEU A 72 -1.53 -8.50 10.19
CA LEU A 72 -2.63 -7.52 10.10
C LEU A 72 -3.98 -8.17 9.72
N ASP A 73 -4.01 -9.50 9.56
CA ASP A 73 -5.25 -10.24 9.35
C ASP A 73 -5.67 -10.90 10.68
N PRO A 74 -6.68 -10.36 11.40
CA PRO A 74 -7.17 -10.98 12.64
C PRO A 74 -7.78 -12.37 12.40
N ALA A 75 -8.02 -12.78 11.14
CA ALA A 75 -8.50 -14.13 10.80
C ALA A 75 -7.37 -15.14 10.53
N ARG A 76 -6.10 -14.72 10.49
CA ARG A 76 -4.94 -15.60 10.25
C ARG A 76 -3.97 -15.57 11.43
N SER A 77 -4.36 -16.24 12.52
CA SER A 77 -3.38 -16.75 13.47
C SER A 77 -2.54 -17.83 12.78
N PRO A 78 -1.20 -17.73 12.70
CA PRO A 78 -0.38 -18.86 12.30
C PRO A 78 -0.46 -19.95 13.38
N ALA A 79 -0.56 -21.20 12.92
CA ALA A 79 -0.48 -22.40 13.76
C ALA A 79 0.95 -22.73 14.14
#